data_AF-A0A962L895-F1
#
_entry.id   AF-A0A962L895-F1
#
_cell.length_a   1.000
_cell.length_b   1.000
_cell.length_c   1.000
_cell.angle_alpha   90.00
_cell.angle_beta   90.00
_cell.angle_gamma   90.00
#
_symmetry.space_group_name_H-M   'P 1'
#
loop_
_entity.id
_entity.type
_entity.pdbx_description
1 polymer ?
#
loop_
_entity_poly.entity_id
_entity_poly.type
_entity_poly.pdbx_seq_one_letter_code
_entity_poly.pdbx_strand_id
1 'polypeptide(L)'
;MKRSLMFLVLAVALFPLSSHAAEDIHREKSLYRNIVVREAGNRRCLVFAVKRGDRNQTCIDMDHPRRLVFAYVRMSLAGLLLDPQPRHILVVGLGGGSIPMTLSELYPEARIDVVEIDEAVERVAKEYFQ
;
A
#
# COMPACT_ATOMS: atom_id res chain seq x y z
N MET A 1 -66.11 -9.94 22.61
CA MET A 1 -64.87 -10.19 23.37
C MET A 1 -63.70 -10.01 22.41
N LYS A 2 -62.97 -8.90 22.53
CA LYS A 2 -61.96 -8.45 21.55
C LYS A 2 -60.67 -9.27 21.72
N ARG A 3 -60.31 -10.05 20.70
CA ARG A 3 -58.95 -10.54 20.48
C ARG A 3 -58.37 -9.69 19.35
N SER A 4 -57.48 -8.76 19.66
CA SER A 4 -56.71 -8.08 18.62
C SER A 4 -55.23 -8.30 18.90
N LEU A 5 -54.64 -9.00 17.94
CA LEU A 5 -53.29 -9.54 17.86
C LEU A 5 -52.30 -8.38 17.74
N MET A 6 -51.33 -8.30 18.66
CA MET A 6 -50.24 -7.32 18.64
C MET A 6 -49.19 -7.78 17.62
N PHE A 7 -49.21 -7.24 16.40
CA PHE A 7 -48.14 -7.44 15.42
C PHE A 7 -46.95 -6.54 15.80
N LEU A 8 -45.89 -7.16 16.32
CA LEU A 8 -44.59 -6.55 16.47
C LEU A 8 -43.91 -6.51 15.09
N VAL A 9 -43.92 -5.36 14.43
CA VAL A 9 -43.17 -5.16 13.18
C VAL A 9 -41.70 -4.98 13.51
N LEU A 10 -40.90 -6.01 13.23
CA LEU A 10 -39.44 -5.96 13.31
C LEU A 10 -38.91 -5.12 12.13
N ALA A 11 -38.64 -3.83 12.36
CA ALA A 11 -37.98 -2.97 11.39
C ALA A 11 -36.51 -3.41 11.25
N VAL A 12 -36.23 -4.28 10.28
CA VAL A 12 -34.86 -4.58 9.86
C VAL A 12 -34.35 -3.35 9.12
N ALA A 13 -33.51 -2.56 9.79
CA ALA A 13 -32.79 -1.46 9.17
C ALA A 13 -31.82 -2.04 8.11
N LEU A 14 -32.18 -1.92 6.83
CA LEU A 14 -31.26 -2.10 5.72
C LEU A 14 -30.23 -0.96 5.76
N PHE A 15 -29.19 -1.11 6.56
CA PHE A 15 -27.97 -0.35 6.35
C PHE A 15 -27.35 -0.84 5.03
N PRO A 16 -27.10 0.03 4.05
CA PRO A 16 -26.31 -0.36 2.91
C PRO A 16 -24.92 -0.74 3.43
N LEU A 17 -24.56 -2.02 3.34
CA LEU A 17 -23.17 -2.42 3.42
C LEU A 17 -22.47 -1.78 2.22
N SER A 18 -21.82 -0.65 2.43
CA SER A 18 -20.86 -0.10 1.47
C SER A 18 -19.76 -1.13 1.27
N SER A 19 -19.91 -1.96 0.24
CA SER A 19 -18.81 -2.73 -0.30
C SER A 19 -17.77 -1.71 -0.75
N HIS A 20 -16.65 -1.63 -0.03
CA HIS A 20 -15.50 -0.84 -0.47
C HIS A 20 -14.86 -1.62 -1.62
N ALA A 21 -15.52 -1.60 -2.78
CA ALA A 21 -14.99 -2.14 -4.01
C ALA A 21 -13.66 -1.45 -4.29
N ALA A 22 -12.69 -2.21 -4.78
CA ALA A 22 -11.39 -1.63 -5.06
C ALA A 22 -11.48 -0.69 -6.27
N GLU A 23 -10.97 0.53 -6.13
CA GLU A 23 -10.97 1.57 -7.15
C GLU A 23 -9.56 1.80 -7.68
N ASP A 24 -9.42 1.83 -9.01
CA ASP A 24 -8.16 2.18 -9.66
C ASP A 24 -8.07 3.70 -9.79
N ILE A 25 -7.33 4.35 -8.90
CA ILE A 25 -7.17 5.82 -8.87
C ILE A 25 -6.09 6.33 -9.84
N HIS A 26 -5.23 5.43 -10.34
CA HIS A 26 -4.24 5.73 -11.38
C HIS A 26 -3.98 4.50 -12.23
N ARG A 27 -3.74 4.72 -13.52
CA ARG A 27 -3.33 3.66 -14.45
C ARG A 27 -2.49 4.25 -15.57
N GLU A 28 -1.29 3.72 -15.73
CA GLU A 28 -0.44 4.06 -16.86
C GLU A 28 0.33 2.86 -17.39
N LYS A 29 0.73 2.95 -18.67
CA LYS A 29 1.63 1.99 -19.30
C LYS A 29 3.04 2.57 -19.26
N SER A 30 3.96 1.89 -18.57
CA SER A 30 5.38 2.24 -18.58
C SER A 30 6.14 1.46 -19.67
N LEU A 31 7.44 1.76 -19.79
CA LEU A 31 8.35 1.03 -20.67
C LEU A 31 8.45 -0.47 -20.30
N TYR A 32 8.35 -0.79 -19.00
CA TYR A 32 8.60 -2.14 -18.49
C TYR A 32 7.31 -2.89 -18.13
N ARG A 33 6.24 -2.18 -17.73
CA ARG A 33 5.00 -2.80 -17.24
C ARG A 33 3.82 -1.83 -17.19
N ASN A 34 2.62 -2.39 -17.03
CA ASN A 34 1.46 -1.57 -16.65
C ASN A 34 1.49 -1.32 -15.15
N ILE A 35 1.33 -0.06 -14.78
CA ILE A 35 1.31 0.42 -13.40
C ILE A 35 -0.12 0.84 -13.07
N VAL A 36 -0.60 0.41 -11.91
CA VAL A 36 -1.92 0.79 -11.39
C VAL A 36 -1.74 1.18 -9.93
N VAL A 37 -2.38 2.27 -9.51
CA VAL A 37 -2.59 2.56 -8.10
C VAL A 37 -4.04 2.28 -7.78
N ARG A 38 -4.25 1.42 -6.79
CA ARG A 38 -5.58 0.95 -6.39
C ARG A 38 -5.83 1.23 -4.93
N GLU A 39 -7.01 1.73 -4.61
CA GLU A 39 -7.50 1.89 -3.26
C GLU A 39 -8.57 0.85 -2.94
N ALA A 40 -8.50 0.25 -1.76
CA ALA A 40 -9.52 -0.66 -1.26
C ALA A 40 -9.61 -0.54 0.26
N GLY A 41 -10.71 0.03 0.76
CA GLY A 41 -10.83 0.39 2.17
C GLY A 41 -9.75 1.39 2.56
N ASN A 42 -8.98 1.09 3.61
CA ASN A 42 -7.90 1.96 4.09
C ASN A 42 -6.53 1.68 3.45
N ARG A 43 -6.47 0.89 2.36
CA ARG A 43 -5.21 0.57 1.69
C ARG A 43 -5.12 1.22 0.33
N ARG A 44 -3.97 1.83 0.07
CA ARG A 44 -3.54 2.22 -1.28
C ARG A 44 -2.38 1.35 -1.70
N CYS A 45 -2.46 0.74 -2.88
CA CYS A 45 -1.51 -0.23 -3.37
C CYS A 45 -1.04 0.10 -4.78
N LEU A 46 0.28 0.03 -4.98
CA LEU A 46 0.91 -0.05 -6.29
C LEU A 46 0.79 -1.49 -6.78
N VAL A 47 0.23 -1.66 -7.96
CA VAL A 47 -0.03 -2.97 -8.58
C VAL A 47 0.64 -3.00 -9.95
N PHE A 48 1.36 -4.08 -10.22
CA PHE A 48 1.80 -4.40 -11.57
C PHE A 48 0.78 -5.35 -12.19
N ALA A 49 0.07 -4.87 -13.20
CA ALA A 49 -0.92 -5.67 -13.92
C ALA A 49 -0.18 -6.63 -14.86
N VAL A 50 -0.08 -7.90 -14.46
CA VAL A 50 0.50 -8.98 -15.27
C VAL A 50 -0.62 -9.78 -15.93
N LYS A 51 -0.38 -10.34 -17.13
CA LYS A 51 -1.36 -11.15 -17.91
C LYS A 51 -2.01 -12.32 -17.14
N ARG A 52 -1.55 -12.65 -15.92
CA ARG A 52 -2.06 -13.72 -15.04
C ARG A 52 -2.35 -13.24 -13.61
N GLY A 53 -3.01 -12.08 -13.50
CA GLY A 53 -3.55 -11.56 -12.24
C GLY A 53 -2.75 -10.37 -11.69
N ASP A 54 -3.43 -9.55 -10.91
CA ASP A 54 -2.88 -8.37 -10.25
C ASP A 54 -1.97 -8.80 -9.09
N ARG A 55 -0.71 -8.34 -9.10
CA ARG A 55 0.23 -8.57 -8.00
C ARG A 55 0.58 -7.25 -7.34
N ASN A 56 0.07 -7.05 -6.13
CA ASN A 56 0.46 -5.94 -5.27
C ASN A 56 1.99 -5.93 -5.11
N GLN A 57 2.57 -4.75 -5.31
CA GLN A 57 3.99 -4.48 -5.10
C GLN A 57 4.17 -3.84 -3.73
N THR A 58 3.70 -2.62 -3.60
CA THR A 58 3.78 -1.81 -2.39
C THR A 58 2.38 -1.43 -1.98
N CYS A 59 2.10 -1.43 -0.68
CA CYS A 59 0.85 -0.93 -0.13
C CYS A 59 1.15 -0.09 1.10
N ILE A 60 0.37 0.97 1.28
CA ILE A 60 0.33 1.79 2.50
C ILE A 60 -1.02 1.60 3.18
N ASP A 61 -1.01 1.66 4.50
CA ASP A 61 -2.21 1.81 5.33
C ASP A 61 -2.43 3.32 5.47
N MET A 62 -3.51 3.84 4.88
CA MET A 62 -3.78 5.28 4.83
C MET A 62 -4.09 5.88 6.21
N ASP A 63 -4.56 5.06 7.16
CA ASP A 63 -4.79 5.48 8.54
C ASP A 63 -3.48 5.46 9.35
N HIS A 64 -2.54 4.57 8.98
CA HIS A 64 -1.26 4.40 9.65
C HIS A 64 -0.09 4.30 8.63
N PRO A 65 0.29 5.40 7.95
CA PRO A 65 1.23 5.35 6.82
C PRO A 65 2.62 4.77 7.16
N ARG A 66 3.06 4.91 8.41
CA ARG A 66 4.33 4.32 8.91
C ARG A 66 4.26 2.81 9.14
N ARG A 67 3.07 2.20 9.08
CA ARG A 67 2.92 0.76 9.26
C ARG A 67 3.30 0.03 7.99
N LEU A 68 4.35 -0.78 8.08
CA LEU A 68 4.75 -1.68 7.01
C LEU A 68 3.69 -2.77 6.78
N VAL A 69 2.93 -2.64 5.69
CA VAL A 69 1.83 -3.55 5.33
C VAL A 69 2.35 -4.97 5.08
N PHE A 70 3.45 -5.10 4.32
CA PHE A 70 4.00 -6.40 3.96
C PHE A 70 5.06 -6.90 4.93
N ALA A 71 4.97 -8.19 5.28
CA ALA A 71 5.93 -8.84 6.15
C ALA A 71 7.34 -8.88 5.56
N TYR A 72 7.47 -9.05 4.24
CA TYR A 72 8.79 -9.09 3.60
C TYR A 72 9.56 -7.78 3.79
N VAL A 73 8.88 -6.62 3.78
CA VAL A 73 9.52 -5.32 4.00
C VAL A 73 10.14 -5.26 5.40
N ARG A 74 9.42 -5.73 6.42
CA ARG A 74 9.95 -5.85 7.79
C ARG A 74 11.12 -6.81 7.86
N MET A 75 11.03 -7.95 7.18
CA MET A 75 12.11 -8.94 7.16
C MET A 75 13.36 -8.44 6.46
N SER A 76 13.23 -7.62 5.40
CA SER A 76 14.38 -6.99 4.73
C SER A 76 15.20 -6.11 5.68
N LEU A 77 14.57 -5.50 6.69
CA LEU A 77 15.26 -4.68 7.70
C LEU A 77 16.07 -5.53 8.70
N ALA A 78 15.92 -6.85 8.73
CA ALA A 78 16.70 -7.72 9.61
C ALA A 78 18.22 -7.65 9.32
N GLY A 79 18.62 -7.21 8.13
CA GLY A 79 20.03 -6.94 7.80
C GLY A 79 20.69 -5.91 8.74
N LEU A 80 19.90 -5.01 9.34
CA LEU A 80 20.38 -4.02 10.32
C LEU A 80 20.88 -4.65 11.62
N LEU A 81 20.61 -5.93 11.86
CA LEU A 81 21.21 -6.66 13.00
C LEU A 81 22.71 -6.90 12.80
N LEU A 82 23.20 -6.86 11.56
CA LEU A 82 24.61 -7.05 11.23
C LEU A 82 25.39 -5.72 11.28
N ASP A 83 24.73 -4.62 10.94
CA ASP A 83 25.24 -3.25 11.07
C ASP A 83 24.12 -2.36 11.65
N PRO A 84 24.15 -2.09 12.97
CA PRO A 84 23.09 -1.30 13.62
C PRO A 84 23.10 0.20 13.30
N GLN A 85 24.20 0.73 12.74
CA GLN A 85 24.37 2.16 12.44
C GLN A 85 24.94 2.38 11.02
N PRO A 86 24.24 1.93 9.97
CA PRO A 86 24.72 2.06 8.61
C PRO A 86 24.75 3.53 8.20
N ARG A 87 25.90 3.98 7.67
CA ARG A 87 26.06 5.35 7.13
C ARG A 87 25.79 5.46 5.63
N HIS A 88 25.85 4.33 4.93
CA HIS A 88 25.65 4.25 3.48
C HIS A 88 24.75 3.06 3.17
N ILE A 89 23.64 3.30 2.48
CA ILE A 89 22.66 2.27 2.16
C ILE A 89 22.32 2.37 0.67
N LEU A 90 22.42 1.26 -0.05
CA LEU A 90 21.95 1.15 -1.43
C LEU A 90 20.66 0.33 -1.44
N VAL A 91 19.61 0.90 -2.02
CA VAL A 91 18.35 0.21 -2.28
C VAL A 91 18.18 0.04 -3.79
N VAL A 92 18.13 -1.21 -4.26
CA VAL A 92 17.89 -1.53 -5.68
C VAL A 92 16.40 -1.85 -5.86
N GLY A 93 15.71 -0.98 -6.58
CA GLY A 93 14.26 -0.95 -6.74
C GLY A 93 13.59 -0.01 -5.73
N LEU A 94 12.58 0.74 -6.20
CA LEU A 94 11.84 1.69 -5.38
C LEU A 94 10.46 1.14 -4.97
N GLY A 95 9.71 0.59 -5.93
CA GLY A 95 8.29 0.28 -5.74
C GLY A 95 7.51 1.55 -5.34
N GLY A 96 6.70 1.47 -4.28
CA GLY A 96 6.07 2.64 -3.65
C GLY A 96 6.87 3.26 -2.50
N GLY A 97 8.16 2.91 -2.34
CA GLY A 97 9.06 3.60 -1.41
C GLY A 97 9.11 3.07 0.04
N SER A 98 8.40 2.01 0.40
CA SER A 98 8.34 1.56 1.82
C SER A 98 9.70 1.29 2.46
N ILE A 99 10.63 0.62 1.76
CA ILE A 99 11.97 0.32 2.29
C ILE A 99 12.81 1.60 2.47
N PRO A 100 13.08 2.39 1.41
CA PRO A 100 13.96 3.55 1.54
C PRO A 100 13.38 4.63 2.47
N MET A 101 12.05 4.81 2.49
CA MET A 101 11.42 5.78 3.40
C MET A 101 11.55 5.34 4.86
N THR A 102 11.29 4.06 5.19
CA THR A 102 11.51 3.57 6.55
C THR A 102 12.97 3.67 6.98
N LEU A 103 13.92 3.38 6.08
CA LEU A 103 15.34 3.53 6.39
C LEU A 103 15.74 5.00 6.61
N SER A 104 15.18 5.92 5.82
CA SER A 104 15.41 7.36 5.98
C SER A 104 14.85 7.89 7.31
N GLU A 105 13.72 7.36 7.79
CA GLU A 105 13.16 7.71 9.11
C GLU A 105 14.01 7.17 10.26
N LEU A 106 14.50 5.93 10.14
CA LEU A 106 15.31 5.28 11.18
C LEU A 106 16.73 5.84 11.27
N TYR A 107 17.29 6.25 10.13
CA TYR A 107 18.67 6.72 10.00
C TYR A 107 18.75 8.03 9.22
N PRO A 108 18.32 9.16 9.82
CA PRO A 108 18.23 10.44 9.12
C PRO A 108 19.58 10.99 8.63
N GLU A 109 20.69 10.56 9.23
CA GLU A 109 22.05 10.95 8.84
C GLU A 109 22.69 9.98 7.84
N ALA A 110 22.05 8.86 7.52
CA ALA A 110 22.57 7.91 6.54
C ALA A 110 22.38 8.44 5.12
N ARG A 111 23.40 8.25 4.28
CA ARG A 111 23.24 8.44 2.84
C ARG A 111 22.54 7.22 2.25
N ILE A 112 21.38 7.44 1.63
CA ILE A 112 20.58 6.39 1.01
C ILE A 112 20.49 6.65 -0.49
N ASP A 113 21.11 5.78 -1.29
CA ASP A 113 21.01 5.82 -2.75
C ASP A 113 19.94 4.80 -3.19
N VAL A 114 18.98 5.23 -4.01
CA VAL A 114 17.93 4.36 -4.57
C VAL A 114 18.10 4.27 -6.08
N VAL A 115 18.11 3.04 -6.60
CA VAL A 115 18.22 2.79 -8.04
C VAL A 115 16.91 2.21 -8.54
N GLU A 116 16.15 3.00 -9.28
CA GLU A 116 14.92 2.56 -9.97
C GLU A 116 15.12 2.67 -11.48
N ILE A 117 14.73 1.61 -12.20
CA ILE A 117 14.92 1.51 -13.65
C ILE A 117 13.75 2.12 -14.42
N ASP A 118 12.56 2.12 -13.81
CA ASP A 118 11.32 2.57 -14.42
C ASP A 118 10.94 3.95 -13.86
N GLU A 119 11.21 5.01 -14.63
CA GLU A 119 10.86 6.40 -14.27
C GLU A 119 9.37 6.57 -13.94
N ALA A 120 8.51 5.73 -14.51
CA ALA A 120 7.09 5.73 -14.19
C ALA A 120 6.83 5.30 -12.74
N VAL A 121 7.56 4.30 -12.24
CA VAL A 121 7.49 3.87 -10.83
C VAL A 121 7.95 4.99 -9.91
N GLU A 122 9.01 5.72 -10.26
CA GLU A 122 9.49 6.86 -9.47
C GLU A 122 8.45 7.98 -9.35
N ARG A 123 7.86 8.40 -10.48
CA ARG A 123 6.80 9.42 -10.48
C ARG A 123 5.58 8.98 -9.68
N VAL A 124 5.12 7.75 -9.91
CA VAL A 124 3.95 7.20 -9.20
C VAL A 124 4.21 7.06 -7.70
N ALA A 125 5.41 6.66 -7.29
CA ALA A 125 5.76 6.61 -5.87
C ALA A 125 5.67 8.00 -5.22
N LYS A 126 6.21 9.03 -5.89
CA LYS A 126 6.17 10.42 -5.41
C LYS A 126 4.75 10.97 -5.31
N GLU A 127 3.91 10.70 -6.31
CA GLU A 127 2.57 11.27 -6.37
C GLU A 127 1.58 10.60 -5.41
N TYR A 128 1.72 9.29 -5.18
CA TYR A 128 0.70 8.50 -4.49
C TYR A 128 1.10 7.92 -3.13
N PHE A 129 2.40 7.89 -2.77
CA PHE A 129 2.89 7.18 -1.58
C PHE A 129 3.77 8.00 -0.64
N GLN A 130 3.97 9.30 -0.92
CA GLN A 130 4.67 10.23 -0.04
C GLN A 130 3.72 10.95 0.92
#